data_AF-A0A1N6N0V9-F1
#
_entry.id   AF-A0A1N6N0V9-F1
#
_cell.length_a   1.000
_cell.length_b   1.000
_cell.length_c   1.000
_cell.angle_alpha   90.00
_cell.angle_beta   90.00
_cell.angle_gamma   90.00
#
_symmetry.space_group_name_H-M   'P 1'
#
loop_
_entity.id
_entity.type
_entity.pdbx_description
1 polymer ?
#
loop_
_entity_poly.entity_id
_entity_poly.type
_entity_poly.pdbx_seq_one_letter_code
_entity_poly.pdbx_strand_id
1 'polypeptide(L)' 'MSKLTLTISGLNENNTASSVDFKAWQGDRLLIKDTLNGKVSEGYKKVYDTECTHEPVIVEHNRDDLPSLKITASIA' A
#
# COMPACT_ATOMS: atom_id res chain seq x y z
N MET A 1 -2.61 -18.04 8.91
CA MET A 1 -2.55 -16.58 8.74
C MET A 1 -1.29 -16.28 7.96
N SER A 2 -1.44 -15.61 6.81
CA SER A 2 -0.36 -15.23 5.91
C SER A 2 0.00 -13.76 6.17
N LYS A 3 1.23 -13.36 5.89
CA LYS A 3 1.66 -11.98 6.15
C LYS A 3 1.72 -11.19 4.86
N LEU A 4 0.91 -10.15 4.76
CA LEU A 4 0.98 -9.20 3.66
C LEU A 4 1.89 -8.05 4.06
N THR A 5 3.01 -7.90 3.36
CA THR A 5 3.91 -6.76 3.52
C THR A 5 3.64 -5.76 2.41
N LEU A 6 3.19 -4.56 2.78
CA LEU A 6 3.08 -3.43 1.86
C LEU A 6 4.32 -2.55 1.99
N THR A 7 4.95 -2.24 0.86
CA THR A 7 6.04 -1.28 0.77
C THR A 7 5.55 -0.04 0.06
N ILE A 8 5.60 1.11 0.73
CA ILE A 8 5.13 2.41 0.25
C ILE A 8 6.34 3.32 0.10
N SER A 9 6.45 4.01 -1.01
CA SER A 9 7.57 4.91 -1.30
C SER A 9 7.12 6.11 -2.13
N GLY A 10 7.80 7.24 -1.99
CA GLY A 10 7.54 8.44 -2.78
C GLY A 10 6.24 9.17 -2.46
N LEU A 11 5.71 9.01 -1.24
CA LEU A 11 4.64 9.84 -0.70
C LEU A 11 5.26 11.16 -0.21
N ASN A 12 5.54 12.08 -1.12
CA ASN A 12 6.20 13.35 -0.80
C ASN A 12 5.50 14.50 -1.54
N GLU A 13 4.49 15.09 -0.93
CA GLU A 13 3.92 16.35 -1.41
C GLU A 13 4.81 17.50 -0.93
N ASN A 14 5.26 18.34 -1.87
CA ASN A 14 6.08 19.54 -1.70
C ASN A 14 5.88 20.26 -0.34
N ASN A 15 6.57 19.78 0.69
CA ASN A 15 6.51 20.25 2.08
C ASN A 15 5.21 20.08 2.88
N THR A 16 4.12 19.54 2.34
CA THR A 16 2.87 19.29 3.10
C THR A 16 2.76 17.81 3.53
N ALA A 17 2.19 17.55 4.71
CA ALA A 17 1.84 16.18 5.09
C ALA A 17 0.80 15.65 4.09
N SER A 18 1.10 14.52 3.43
CA SER A 18 0.24 13.90 2.45
C SER A 18 -0.58 12.78 3.07
N SER A 19 -1.71 12.44 2.46
CA SER A 19 -2.48 11.26 2.82
C SER A 19 -2.73 10.44 1.57
N VAL A 20 -2.57 9.13 1.69
CA VAL A 20 -2.92 8.18 0.64
C VAL A 20 -3.81 7.09 1.21
N ASP A 21 -4.96 6.91 0.57
CA ASP A 21 -5.81 5.75 0.77
C ASP A 21 -5.39 4.67 -0.21
N PHE A 22 -5.15 3.47 0.30
CA PHE A 22 -4.82 2.32 -0.53
C PHE A 22 -5.61 1.08 -0.12
N LYS A 23 -5.80 0.20 -1.09
CA LYS A 23 -6.49 -1.07 -0.94
C LYS A 23 -5.63 -2.16 -1.55
N ALA A 24 -5.53 -3.28 -0.86
CA ALA A 24 -4.94 -4.49 -1.45
C ALA A 24 -6.04 -5.52 -1.68
N TRP A 25 -6.12 -5.98 -2.91
CA TRP A 25 -7.08 -6.95 -3.39
C TRP A 25 -6.37 -8.23 -3.80
N GLN A 26 -7.04 -9.35 -3.65
CA GLN A 26 -6.60 -10.63 -4.17
C GLN A 26 -7.79 -11.29 -4.88
N GLY A 27 -7.70 -11.36 -6.21
CA GLY A 27 -8.88 -11.57 -7.04
C GLY A 27 -9.94 -10.51 -6.74
N ASP A 28 -11.16 -10.95 -6.45
CA ASP A 28 -12.28 -10.07 -6.05
C ASP A 28 -12.38 -9.82 -4.53
N ARG A 29 -11.47 -10.39 -3.73
CA ARG A 29 -11.47 -10.25 -2.27
C ARG A 29 -10.63 -9.06 -1.83
N LEU A 30 -11.25 -8.14 -1.11
CA LEU A 30 -10.52 -7.09 -0.39
C LEU A 30 -9.78 -7.71 0.80
N LEU A 31 -8.44 -7.65 0.78
CA LEU A 31 -7.62 -8.11 1.91
C LEU A 31 -7.48 -7.02 2.95
N ILE A 32 -7.13 -5.81 2.52
CA ILE A 32 -6.90 -4.66 3.39
C ILE A 32 -7.40 -3.38 2.74
N LYS A 33 -7.84 -2.45 3.56
CA LYS A 33 -8.05 -1.04 3.21
C LYS A 33 -7.46 -0.21 4.33
N ASP A 34 -6.57 0.70 3.99
CA ASP A 34 -5.92 1.54 4.99
C ASP A 34 -5.53 2.90 4.41
N THR A 35 -5.22 3.83 5.31
CA THR A 35 -4.81 5.19 5.01
C THR A 35 -3.46 5.46 5.65
N LEU A 36 -2.49 5.90 4.84
CA LEU A 36 -1.21 6.37 5.35
C LEU A 36 -1.17 7.89 5.32
N ASN A 37 -0.94 8.48 6.50
CA ASN A 37 -0.78 9.92 6.67
C ASN A 37 0.69 10.24 6.95
N GLY A 38 1.26 11.23 6.26
CA GLY A 38 2.59 11.75 6.50
C GLY A 38 3.41 11.93 5.23
N LYS A 39 4.73 11.80 5.37
CA LYS A 39 5.68 11.82 4.26
C LYS A 39 6.51 10.55 4.30
N VAL A 40 6.62 9.88 3.16
CA VAL A 40 7.44 8.69 2.98
C VAL A 40 8.40 8.91 1.83
N SER A 41 9.63 9.28 2.20
CA SER A 41 10.75 9.44 1.26
C SER A 41 11.43 8.09 0.97
N GLU A 42 11.61 7.26 2.01
CA GLU A 42 12.27 5.95 1.94
C GLU A 42 11.24 4.84 2.19
N GLY A 43 11.40 3.70 1.51
CA GLY A 43 10.43 2.61 1.46
C GLY A 43 9.89 2.17 2.82
N TYR A 44 8.74 2.74 3.21
CA TYR A 44 8.03 2.40 4.44
C TYR A 44 7.35 1.05 4.27
N LYS A 45 7.57 0.16 5.24
CA LYS A 45 6.98 -1.18 5.23
C LYS A 45 5.95 -1.30 6.33
N LYS A 46 4.77 -1.80 5.97
CA LYS A 46 3.72 -2.16 6.92
C LYS A 46 3.27 -3.58 6.68
N VAL A 47 3.22 -4.36 7.75
CA VAL A 47 2.87 -5.78 7.72
C VAL A 47 1.47 -5.94 8.29
N TYR A 48 0.65 -6.74 7.61
CA TYR A 48 -0.70 -7.07 8.01
C TYR A 48 -0.85 -8.58 8.09
N ASP A 49 -1.48 -9.06 9.15
CA ASP A 49 -1.92 -10.44 9.24
C ASP A 49 -3.23 -10.59 8.47
N THR A 50 -3.20 -11.36 7.38
CA THR A 50 -4.36 -11.56 6.51
C THR A 50 -4.47 -13.02 6.09
N GLU A 51 -5.58 -13.40 5.45
CA GLU A 51 -5.73 -14.72 4.84
C GLU A 51 -5.49 -14.61 3.33
N CYS A 52 -4.21 -14.58 2.93
CA CYS A 52 -3.83 -14.59 1.52
C CYS A 52 -3.90 -16.02 0.95
N THR A 53 -4.37 -16.12 -0.29
CA THR A 53 -4.25 -17.30 -1.16
C THR A 53 -2.99 -17.19 -2.03
N HIS A 54 -2.80 -18.10 -2.99
CA HIS A 54 -1.71 -18.04 -3.99
C HIS A 54 -2.01 -17.09 -5.16
N GLU A 55 -3.15 -16.38 -5.15
CA GLU A 55 -3.48 -15.44 -6.21
C GLU A 55 -2.65 -14.15 -6.12
N PRO A 56 -2.42 -13.45 -7.24
CA PRO A 56 -1.71 -12.18 -7.24
C PRO A 56 -2.45 -11.14 -6.41
N VAL A 57 -1.68 -10.31 -5.70
CA VAL A 57 -2.20 -9.16 -4.96
C VAL A 57 -2.06 -7.92 -5.82
N ILE A 58 -3.17 -7.20 -5.98
CA ILE A 58 -3.24 -5.92 -6.67
C ILE A 58 -3.40 -4.83 -5.63
N VAL A 59 -2.59 -3.78 -5.73
CA VAL A 59 -2.72 -2.60 -4.87
C VAL A 59 -3.26 -1.44 -5.69
N GLU A 60 -4.32 -0.82 -5.19
CA GLU A 60 -4.89 0.39 -5.73
C GLU A 60 -4.71 1.54 -4.74
N HIS A 61 -4.56 2.76 -5.23
CA HIS A 61 -4.48 3.97 -4.40
C HIS A 61 -5.21 5.15 -5.04
N ASN A 62 -5.62 6.12 -4.23
CA ASN A 62 -6.34 7.31 -4.70
C ASN A 62 -5.46 8.48 -5.18
N ARG A 63 -4.13 8.32 -5.18
CA ARG A 63 -3.15 9.38 -5.52
C ARG A 63 -2.50 9.16 -6.89
N ASP A 64 -3.31 9.02 -7.94
CA ASP A 64 -2.81 8.92 -9.32
C ASP A 64 -2.11 10.22 -9.79
N ASP A 65 -2.33 11.32 -9.07
CA ASP A 65 -1.65 12.60 -9.27
C ASP A 65 -0.19 12.60 -8.78
N LEU A 66 0.24 11.58 -8.01
CA LEU A 66 1.61 11.44 -7.50
C LEU A 66 2.37 10.34 -8.25
N PRO A 67 3.07 10.64 -9.36
CA PRO A 67 3.83 9.64 -10.12
C PRO A 67 5.03 9.07 -9.35
N SER A 68 5.49 9.76 -8.30
CA SER A 68 6.53 9.26 -7.40
C SER A 68 6.01 8.20 -6.44
N LEU A 69 4.70 8.18 -6.16
CA LEU A 69 4.09 7.24 -5.24
C LEU A 69 4.14 5.84 -5.86
N LYS A 70 4.74 4.91 -5.13
CA LYS A 70 4.73 3.49 -5.46
C LYS A 70 4.35 2.70 -4.23
N ILE A 71 3.31 1.89 -4.37
CA ILE A 71 2.88 0.94 -3.35
C ILE A 71 2.95 -0.46 -3.95
N THR A 72 3.72 -1.34 -3.32
CA THR A 72 3.85 -2.73 -3.72
C THR A 72 3.46 -3.66 -2.59
N ALA A 73 2.87 -4.79 -2.95
CA ALA A 73 2.52 -5.86 -2.01
C ALA A 73 3.42 -7.08 -2.20
N SER A 74 3.73 -7.75 -1.10
CA SER A 74 4.40 -9.04 -1.11
C SER A 74 3.81 -9.92 -0.01
N ILE A 75 3.47 -11.15 -0.36
CA ILE A 75 3.00 -12.15 0.61
C ILE A 75 4.22 -12.94 1.09
N ALA A 76 4.33 -13.10 2.41
CA ALA A 76 5.31 -13.95 3.09
C ALA A 76 4.62 -15.08 3.85
#